data_AF-A0AAE0G5N4-F1
#
_entry.id   AF-A0AAE0G5N4-F1
#
_cell.length_a   1.000
_cell.length_b   1.000
_cell.length_c   1.000
_cell.angle_alpha   90.00
_cell.angle_beta   90.00
_cell.angle_gamma   90.00
#
_symmetry.space_group_name_H-M   'P 1'
#
loop_
_entity.id
_entity.type
_entity.pdbx_description
1 polymer ?
#
loop_
_entity_poly.entity_id
_entity_poly.type
_entity_poly.pdbx_seq_one_letter_code
_entity_poly.pdbx_strand_id
1 'polypeptide(L)'
;MRVFPLVYHEQGELLRRGLPEKAERRTNTHPILWRQKVLREMKYLDAKSRCARTTSRTPASGRPELAEAVKTAVPTGWASPTWNWGYANGDAHDAAYSLRQKLAKEKARRKWLNSLACNPALVPWEEVKLALALLWQKAARERRDGGLTGWGFVLEQMSAARYEGGLEADRRLVRDMAERLHLLEDISLELDECVIGDESFKRSAAAVDKEEPELASDYDTERRELAIQVLVGLDFMSGGL
;
A
#
# COMPACT_ATOMS: atom_id res chain seq x y z
N MET A 1 2.94 28.29 21.96
CA MET A 1 2.68 27.28 20.91
C MET A 1 3.64 26.12 21.13
N ARG A 2 3.13 24.94 21.46
CA ARG A 2 3.97 23.78 21.83
C ARG A 2 4.35 23.02 20.57
N VAL A 3 5.54 23.30 20.04
CA VAL A 3 6.32 22.31 19.28
C VAL A 3 6.38 21.07 20.18
N PHE A 4 5.88 19.91 19.74
CA PHE A 4 6.17 18.67 20.45
C PHE A 4 7.64 18.38 20.19
N PRO A 5 8.55 18.58 21.17
CA PRO A 5 9.89 18.11 20.98
C PRO A 5 9.83 16.60 21.17
N LEU A 6 10.14 15.83 20.13
CA LEU A 6 10.60 14.46 20.30
C LEU A 6 11.94 14.56 21.04
N VAL A 7 11.88 14.72 22.36
CA VAL A 7 13.04 14.60 23.25
C VAL A 7 13.38 13.13 23.29
N TYR A 8 14.20 12.69 22.34
CA TYR A 8 14.94 11.44 22.47
C TYR A 8 15.99 11.67 23.54
N HIS A 9 15.72 11.13 24.73
CA HIS A 9 16.67 11.13 25.83
C HIS A 9 17.87 10.27 25.42
N GLU A 10 19.05 10.88 25.34
CA GLU A 10 20.33 10.19 25.20
C GLU A 10 20.46 9.12 26.29
N GLN A 11 20.45 7.85 25.90
CA GLN A 11 21.09 6.78 26.65
C GLN A 11 22.40 6.43 25.91
N GLY A 12 23.38 7.32 26.08
CA GLY A 12 24.78 6.98 25.89
C GLY A 12 25.30 6.20 27.10
N GLU A 13 26.19 5.25 26.84
CA GLU A 13 26.94 4.43 27.80
C GLU A 13 26.19 3.28 28.48
N LEU A 14 26.14 2.14 27.78
CA LEU A 14 26.52 0.82 28.32
C LEU A 14 26.34 -0.23 27.22
N LEU A 15 27.43 -0.64 26.58
CA LEU A 15 27.67 -2.00 26.07
C LEU A 15 29.01 -2.07 25.30
N ARG A 16 30.12 -2.00 26.05
CA ARG A 16 31.38 -2.64 25.64
C ARG A 16 31.48 -4.00 26.32
N ARG A 17 30.74 -5.01 25.85
CA ARG A 17 31.05 -6.42 26.12
C ARG A 17 30.78 -7.24 24.86
N GLY A 18 31.81 -7.97 24.44
CA GLY A 18 31.95 -8.59 23.12
C GLY A 18 30.82 -9.56 22.76
N LEU A 19 30.44 -9.50 21.49
CA LEU A 19 29.57 -10.48 20.83
C LEU A 19 30.42 -11.46 20.01
N PRO A 20 30.11 -12.76 20.03
CA PRO A 20 30.85 -13.77 19.30
C PRO A 20 30.60 -13.68 17.79
N GLU A 21 31.71 -13.75 17.06
CA GLU A 21 31.85 -13.70 15.61
C GLU A 21 31.38 -15.01 14.96
N LYS A 22 30.06 -15.23 14.84
CA LYS A 22 29.47 -16.19 13.87
C LYS A 22 28.13 -15.69 13.35
N ALA A 23 28.17 -14.61 12.55
CA ALA A 23 27.05 -14.25 11.69
C ALA A 23 27.06 -15.18 10.47
N GLU A 24 26.34 -16.29 10.59
CA GLU A 24 26.03 -17.19 9.49
C GLU A 24 25.28 -16.37 8.42
N ARG A 25 25.95 -16.12 7.29
CA ARG A 25 25.36 -15.43 6.14
C ARG A 25 24.26 -16.32 5.56
N ARG A 26 23.05 -16.23 6.11
CA ARG A 26 21.84 -16.65 5.43
C ARG A 26 21.68 -15.76 4.21
N THR A 27 22.21 -16.23 3.08
CA THR A 27 22.03 -15.56 1.79
C THR A 27 20.55 -15.53 1.48
N ASN A 28 20.02 -14.32 1.55
CA ASN A 28 18.63 -13.92 1.38
C ASN A 28 18.14 -14.30 -0.04
N THR A 29 17.81 -15.57 -0.26
CA THR A 29 17.27 -16.12 -1.52
C THR A 29 15.74 -16.03 -1.60
N HIS A 30 15.12 -15.47 -0.56
CA HIS A 30 13.67 -15.39 -0.38
C HIS A 30 12.90 -14.43 -1.32
N PRO A 31 13.45 -13.30 -1.81
CA PRO A 31 12.65 -12.33 -2.58
C PRO A 31 12.19 -12.85 -3.96
N ILE A 32 13.05 -13.62 -4.66
CA ILE A 32 12.76 -14.11 -6.01
C ILE A 32 11.68 -15.21 -5.99
N LEU A 33 11.71 -16.08 -4.97
CA LEU A 33 10.74 -17.16 -4.82
C LEU A 33 9.34 -16.63 -4.48
N TRP A 34 9.26 -15.52 -3.73
CA TRP A 34 8.00 -14.84 -3.45
C TRP A 34 7.38 -14.24 -4.72
N ARG A 35 8.15 -13.49 -5.52
CA ARG A 35 7.70 -12.94 -6.81
C ARG A 35 7.20 -14.06 -7.73
N GLN A 36 7.91 -15.20 -7.79
CA GLN A 36 7.48 -16.35 -8.58
C GLN A 36 6.22 -17.03 -8.03
N LYS A 37 6.03 -17.10 -6.71
CA LYS A 37 4.84 -17.71 -6.10
C LYS A 37 3.60 -16.84 -6.33
N VAL A 38 3.68 -15.54 -6.05
CA VAL A 38 2.58 -14.57 -6.30
C VAL A 38 2.23 -14.54 -7.79
N LEU A 39 3.22 -14.45 -8.68
CA LEU A 39 2.98 -14.45 -10.13
C LEU A 39 2.46 -15.81 -10.66
N ARG A 40 2.86 -16.95 -10.07
CA ARG A 40 2.29 -18.27 -10.43
C ARG A 40 0.84 -18.38 -10.02
N GLU A 41 0.49 -17.93 -8.82
CA GLU A 41 -0.90 -17.90 -8.35
C GLU A 41 -1.74 -16.95 -9.22
N MET A 42 -1.23 -15.77 -9.55
CA MET A 42 -1.91 -14.84 -10.46
C MET A 42 -2.13 -15.44 -11.86
N LYS A 43 -1.14 -16.16 -12.43
CA LYS A 43 -1.25 -16.83 -13.75
C LYS A 43 -2.14 -18.07 -13.73
N TYR A 44 -2.12 -18.85 -12.65
CA TYR A 44 -2.95 -20.05 -12.49
C TYR A 44 -4.45 -19.69 -12.48
N LEU A 45 -4.79 -18.54 -11.88
CA LEU A 45 -6.15 -18.02 -11.83
C LEU A 45 -6.64 -17.45 -13.17
N ASP A 46 -5.75 -16.95 -14.02
CA ASP A 46 -6.08 -16.50 -15.38
C ASP A 46 -6.32 -17.69 -16.35
N ALA A 47 -5.57 -18.78 -16.21
CA ALA A 47 -5.75 -20.00 -17.01
C ALA A 47 -7.08 -20.72 -16.70
N LYS A 48 -7.49 -20.77 -15.42
CA LYS A 48 -8.73 -21.43 -14.97
C LYS A 48 -10.00 -20.66 -15.39
N SER A 49 -9.87 -19.35 -15.63
CA SER A 49 -10.97 -18.46 -16.04
C SER A 49 -11.43 -18.67 -17.49
N ARG A 50 -10.63 -19.33 -18.34
CA ARG A 50 -10.99 -19.62 -19.74
C ARG A 50 -11.97 -20.78 -19.93
N CYS A 51 -12.23 -21.61 -18.90
CA CYS A 51 -13.09 -22.80 -19.02
C CYS A 51 -14.54 -22.62 -18.55
N ALA A 52 -14.89 -21.57 -17.83
CA ALA A 52 -16.24 -21.40 -17.27
C ALA A 52 -17.08 -20.42 -18.11
N ARG A 53 -17.49 -20.84 -19.30
CA ARG A 53 -18.42 -20.08 -20.16
C ARG A 53 -19.78 -20.78 -20.18
N THR A 54 -20.73 -20.30 -19.39
CA THR A 54 -22.15 -20.66 -19.53
C THR A 54 -23.00 -19.42 -19.32
N THR A 55 -23.82 -19.15 -20.33
CA THR A 55 -24.61 -17.95 -20.56
C THR A 55 -25.89 -17.91 -19.73
N SER A 56 -26.16 -16.82 -19.03
CA SER A 56 -27.54 -16.45 -18.67
C SER A 56 -27.69 -14.93 -18.62
N ARG A 57 -28.60 -14.44 -19.46
CA ARG A 57 -28.96 -13.05 -19.73
C ARG A 57 -30.20 -12.71 -18.90
N THR A 58 -30.24 -11.54 -18.24
CA THR A 58 -31.42 -11.03 -17.54
C THR A 58 -31.50 -9.49 -17.70
N PRO A 59 -32.69 -8.90 -17.88
CA PRO A 59 -32.83 -7.55 -18.41
C PRO A 59 -32.90 -6.45 -17.33
N ALA A 60 -32.62 -5.24 -17.79
CA ALA A 60 -32.48 -4.00 -17.04
C ALA A 60 -33.81 -3.41 -16.55
N SER A 61 -33.80 -2.84 -15.33
CA SER A 61 -34.81 -1.91 -14.83
C SER A 61 -34.08 -0.69 -14.26
N GLY A 62 -34.37 0.47 -14.83
CA GLY A 62 -33.66 1.72 -14.59
C GLY A 62 -34.11 2.45 -13.33
N ARG A 63 -33.15 3.12 -12.69
CA ARG A 63 -33.38 4.18 -11.73
C ARG A 63 -32.32 5.27 -11.95
N PRO A 64 -32.69 6.50 -12.35
CA PRO A 64 -31.75 7.62 -12.36
C PRO A 64 -31.60 8.10 -10.90
N GLU A 65 -30.65 7.49 -10.19
CA GLU A 65 -30.21 7.97 -8.89
C GLU A 65 -29.31 9.19 -9.12
N LEU A 66 -29.69 10.30 -8.52
CA LEU A 66 -29.06 11.61 -8.59
C LEU A 66 -27.60 11.51 -8.13
N ALA A 67 -26.71 11.21 -9.08
CA ALA A 67 -25.27 11.24 -8.91
C ALA A 67 -24.81 12.70 -8.83
N GLU A 68 -25.06 13.33 -7.69
CA GLU A 68 -24.23 14.44 -7.24
C GLU A 68 -22.87 13.82 -6.90
N ALA A 69 -22.09 13.61 -7.96
CA ALA A 69 -20.72 13.17 -7.87
C ALA A 69 -20.00 14.23 -7.06
N VAL A 70 -19.89 14.01 -5.75
CA VAL A 70 -18.87 14.62 -4.92
C VAL A 70 -17.59 14.34 -5.67
N LYS A 71 -17.12 15.34 -6.42
CA LYS A 71 -15.77 15.39 -6.95
C LYS A 71 -14.91 15.30 -5.71
N THR A 72 -14.55 14.08 -5.36
CA THR A 72 -13.48 13.78 -4.43
C THR A 72 -12.24 14.26 -5.16
N ALA A 73 -12.02 15.57 -5.08
CA ALA A 73 -10.84 16.20 -5.63
C ALA A 73 -9.69 15.38 -5.08
N VAL A 74 -8.87 14.86 -6.01
CA VAL A 74 -7.65 14.15 -5.65
C VAL A 74 -6.94 15.06 -4.64
N PRO A 75 -6.60 14.55 -3.44
CA PRO A 75 -5.98 15.37 -2.43
C PRO A 75 -4.82 16.14 -3.05
N THR A 76 -4.77 17.44 -2.80
CA THR A 76 -3.61 18.27 -3.12
C THR A 76 -2.39 17.55 -2.54
N GLY A 77 -1.43 17.16 -3.39
CA GLY A 77 -0.35 16.21 -3.00
C GLY A 77 0.53 16.72 -1.84
N TRP A 78 1.54 15.94 -1.47
CA TRP A 78 2.39 16.21 -0.30
C TRP A 78 3.14 17.55 -0.35
N ALA A 79 3.33 18.10 -1.55
CA ALA A 79 3.94 19.41 -1.78
C ALA A 79 2.98 20.60 -1.58
N SER A 80 1.69 20.34 -1.30
CA SER A 80 0.71 21.41 -1.13
C SER A 80 0.98 22.22 0.15
N PRO A 81 0.94 23.57 0.09
CA PRO A 81 1.12 24.40 1.27
C PRO A 81 0.01 24.21 2.32
N THR A 82 -1.13 23.65 1.92
CA THR A 82 -2.26 23.34 2.80
C THR A 82 -2.29 21.90 3.27
N TRP A 83 -1.36 21.03 2.84
CA TRP A 83 -1.32 19.62 3.23
C TRP A 83 -1.21 19.46 4.75
N ASN A 84 -0.22 20.11 5.38
CA ASN A 84 -0.06 20.14 6.84
C ASN A 84 -0.12 18.75 7.51
N TRP A 85 0.70 17.80 7.04
CA TRP A 85 0.78 16.46 7.64
C TRP A 85 1.08 16.52 9.15
N GLY A 86 0.35 15.75 9.96
CA GLY A 86 0.51 15.71 11.41
C GLY A 86 -0.24 16.79 12.19
N TYR A 87 -0.90 17.73 11.51
CA TYR A 87 -1.76 18.73 12.16
C TYR A 87 -3.22 18.28 12.20
N ALA A 88 -3.99 18.90 13.10
CA ALA A 88 -5.43 18.65 13.26
C ALA A 88 -6.29 19.39 12.22
N ASN A 89 -5.66 20.06 11.25
CA ASN A 89 -6.28 20.83 10.19
C ASN A 89 -5.45 20.72 8.91
N GLY A 90 -6.06 21.05 7.77
CA GLY A 90 -5.42 21.02 6.45
C GLY A 90 -5.81 19.80 5.62
N ASP A 91 -5.39 19.81 4.36
CA ASP A 91 -5.84 18.86 3.34
C ASP A 91 -5.41 17.42 3.69
N ALA A 92 -4.26 17.23 4.36
CA ALA A 92 -3.83 15.91 4.82
C ALA A 92 -4.78 15.33 5.87
N HIS A 93 -5.27 16.17 6.79
CA HIS A 93 -6.18 15.74 7.84
C HIS A 93 -7.48 15.23 7.23
N ASP A 94 -8.06 16.00 6.32
CA ASP A 94 -9.33 15.69 5.66
C ASP A 94 -9.19 14.46 4.75
N ALA A 95 -8.10 14.37 4.00
CA ALA A 95 -7.80 13.21 3.16
C ALA A 95 -7.60 11.94 4.00
N ALA A 96 -6.84 12.02 5.09
CA ALA A 96 -6.64 10.91 6.02
C ALA A 96 -7.94 10.46 6.67
N TYR A 97 -8.79 11.40 7.10
CA TYR A 97 -10.09 11.11 7.67
C TYR A 97 -10.99 10.38 6.66
N SER A 98 -11.10 10.92 5.45
CA SER A 98 -11.87 10.31 4.36
C SER A 98 -11.38 8.89 4.04
N LEU A 99 -10.06 8.69 3.95
CA LEU A 99 -9.48 7.38 3.65
C LEU A 99 -9.73 6.36 4.78
N ARG A 100 -9.62 6.77 6.05
CA ARG A 100 -9.95 5.92 7.21
C ARG A 100 -11.41 5.48 7.17
N GLN A 101 -12.34 6.37 6.84
CA GLN A 101 -13.77 6.02 6.69
C GLN A 101 -13.98 5.04 5.54
N LYS A 102 -13.37 5.30 4.37
CA LYS A 102 -13.43 4.44 3.18
C LYS A 102 -12.92 3.03 3.48
N LEU A 103 -11.89 2.91 4.31
CA LEU A 103 -11.16 1.66 4.59
C LEU A 103 -11.40 1.13 6.01
N ALA A 104 -12.46 1.58 6.68
CA ALA A 104 -12.77 1.20 8.07
C ALA A 104 -13.03 -0.31 8.24
N LYS A 105 -13.68 -0.95 7.25
CA LYS A 105 -14.05 -2.36 7.28
C LYS A 105 -13.02 -3.22 6.55
N GLU A 106 -12.72 -4.41 7.08
CA GLU A 106 -11.79 -5.36 6.44
C GLU A 106 -12.19 -5.70 5.00
N LYS A 107 -13.48 -5.94 4.74
CA LYS A 107 -13.99 -6.18 3.38
C LYS A 107 -13.67 -5.03 2.41
N ALA A 108 -13.71 -3.78 2.89
CA ALA A 108 -13.37 -2.62 2.08
C ALA A 108 -11.86 -2.56 1.79
N ARG A 109 -11.02 -2.86 2.80
CA ARG A 109 -9.56 -2.99 2.64
C ARG A 109 -9.17 -4.07 1.64
N ARG A 110 -9.80 -5.25 1.73
CA ARG A 110 -9.60 -6.36 0.78
C ARG A 110 -9.94 -5.95 -0.64
N LYS A 111 -11.12 -5.35 -0.84
CA LYS A 111 -11.55 -4.84 -2.16
C LYS A 111 -10.56 -3.80 -2.68
N TRP A 112 -10.09 -2.90 -1.82
CA TRP A 112 -9.13 -1.86 -2.17
C TRP A 112 -7.77 -2.43 -2.59
N LEU A 113 -7.22 -3.41 -1.86
CA LEU A 113 -5.98 -4.10 -2.25
C LEU A 113 -6.13 -4.86 -3.57
N ASN A 114 -7.28 -5.50 -3.80
CA ASN A 114 -7.56 -6.17 -5.07
C ASN A 114 -7.63 -5.18 -6.23
N SER A 115 -8.26 -4.01 -6.02
CA SER A 115 -8.21 -2.93 -7.00
C SER A 115 -6.77 -2.44 -7.24
N LEU A 116 -5.98 -2.28 -6.18
CA LEU A 116 -4.57 -1.87 -6.27
C LEU A 116 -3.74 -2.85 -7.11
N ALA A 117 -3.96 -4.16 -6.96
CA ALA A 117 -3.23 -5.21 -7.67
C ALA A 117 -3.71 -5.43 -9.11
N CYS A 118 -5.03 -5.43 -9.33
CA CYS A 118 -5.64 -5.89 -10.59
C CYS A 118 -6.16 -4.75 -11.48
N ASN A 119 -6.45 -3.58 -10.91
CA ASN A 119 -6.96 -2.43 -11.65
C ASN A 119 -6.36 -1.12 -11.10
N PRO A 120 -5.08 -0.84 -11.40
CA PRO A 120 -4.34 0.27 -10.82
C PRO A 120 -4.97 1.64 -11.08
N ALA A 121 -5.79 1.78 -12.13
CA ALA A 121 -6.52 3.01 -12.43
C ALA A 121 -7.59 3.36 -11.38
N LEU A 122 -8.11 2.37 -10.64
CA LEU A 122 -9.12 2.59 -9.59
C LEU A 122 -8.54 3.11 -8.27
N VAL A 123 -7.24 2.97 -8.07
CA VAL A 123 -6.56 3.39 -6.84
C VAL A 123 -5.42 4.33 -7.23
N PRO A 124 -5.64 5.66 -7.17
CA PRO A 124 -4.59 6.64 -7.46
C PRO A 124 -3.36 6.41 -6.58
N TRP A 125 -2.18 6.60 -7.16
CA TRP A 125 -0.92 6.38 -6.44
C TRP A 125 -0.78 7.27 -5.19
N GLU A 126 -1.32 8.49 -5.23
CA GLU A 126 -1.36 9.40 -4.08
C GLU A 126 -2.22 8.86 -2.92
N GLU A 127 -3.30 8.12 -3.23
CA GLU A 127 -4.09 7.43 -2.19
C GLU A 127 -3.31 6.28 -1.55
N VAL A 128 -2.47 5.58 -2.33
CA VAL A 128 -1.58 4.51 -1.83
C VAL A 128 -0.51 5.10 -0.91
N LYS A 129 0.13 6.21 -1.31
CA LYS A 129 1.08 6.96 -0.48
C LYS A 129 0.44 7.37 0.84
N LEU A 130 -0.79 7.90 0.79
CA LEU A 130 -1.53 8.28 2.00
C LEU A 130 -1.82 7.09 2.91
N ALA A 131 -2.24 5.95 2.35
CA ALA A 131 -2.45 4.72 3.12
C ALA A 131 -1.16 4.23 3.81
N LEU A 132 -0.04 4.23 3.09
CA LEU A 132 1.28 3.86 3.62
C LEU A 132 1.69 4.79 4.76
N ALA A 133 1.55 6.10 4.58
CA ALA A 133 1.92 7.08 5.59
C ALA A 133 1.13 6.92 6.90
N LEU A 134 -0.18 6.66 6.81
CA LEU A 134 -1.03 6.39 7.97
C LEU A 134 -0.59 5.11 8.69
N LEU A 135 -0.27 4.07 7.92
CA LEU A 135 0.18 2.80 8.48
C LEU A 135 1.56 2.91 9.14
N TRP A 136 2.49 3.67 8.57
CA TRP A 136 3.78 3.98 9.18
C TRP A 136 3.65 4.82 10.45
N GLN A 137 2.74 5.80 10.47
CA GLN A 137 2.42 6.55 11.68
C GLN A 137 1.86 5.64 12.79
N LYS A 138 1.03 4.66 12.43
CA LYS A 138 0.54 3.64 13.37
C LYS A 138 1.68 2.75 13.87
N ALA A 139 2.50 2.21 12.97
CA ALA A 139 3.65 1.37 13.32
C ALA A 139 4.63 2.10 14.27
N ALA A 140 4.89 3.40 14.05
CA ALA A 140 5.72 4.22 14.92
C ALA A 140 5.12 4.37 16.32
N ARG A 141 3.80 4.62 16.44
CA ARG A 141 3.11 4.66 17.75
C ARG A 141 3.20 3.33 18.50
N GLU A 142 3.19 2.22 17.77
CA GLU A 142 3.31 0.86 18.30
C GLU A 142 4.76 0.40 18.48
N ARG A 143 5.76 1.23 18.14
CA ARG A 143 7.19 0.92 18.18
C ARG A 143 7.59 -0.28 17.30
N ARG A 144 6.85 -0.51 16.20
CA ARG A 144 7.10 -1.53 15.18
C ARG A 144 7.65 -0.95 13.88
N ASP A 145 8.07 0.31 13.88
CA ASP A 145 8.54 1.00 12.68
C ASP A 145 9.99 0.64 12.31
N GLY A 146 10.73 -0.07 13.17
CA GLY A 146 12.14 -0.41 12.96
C GLY A 146 13.11 0.65 13.47
N GLY A 147 12.65 1.62 14.27
CA GLY A 147 13.51 2.60 14.93
C GLY A 147 13.98 3.75 14.04
N LEU A 148 15.18 4.30 14.32
CA LEU A 148 15.65 5.57 13.75
C LEU A 148 15.72 5.59 12.22
N THR A 149 16.05 4.45 11.60
CA THR A 149 16.13 4.31 10.14
C THR A 149 14.90 3.61 9.55
N GLY A 150 13.87 3.40 10.37
CA GLY A 150 12.68 2.64 10.05
C GLY A 150 11.67 3.38 9.16
N TRP A 151 10.41 2.98 9.26
CA TRP A 151 9.30 3.59 8.52
C TRP A 151 9.00 5.03 8.95
N GLY A 152 9.29 5.39 10.20
CA GLY A 152 9.17 6.77 10.69
C GLY A 152 10.06 7.75 9.91
N PHE A 153 11.27 7.33 9.51
CA PHE A 153 12.16 8.13 8.68
C PHE A 153 11.58 8.36 7.28
N VAL A 154 11.02 7.33 6.65
CA VAL A 154 10.38 7.47 5.31
C VAL A 154 9.17 8.41 5.41
N LEU A 155 8.39 8.32 6.49
CA LEU A 155 7.26 9.22 6.75
C LEU A 155 7.70 10.68 6.90
N GLU A 156 8.81 10.94 7.59
CA GLU A 156 9.40 12.28 7.69
C GLU A 156 9.77 12.82 6.30
N GLN A 157 10.41 12.00 5.47
CA GLN A 157 10.80 12.36 4.11
C GLN A 157 9.57 12.59 3.20
N MET A 158 8.47 11.86 3.39
CA MET A 158 7.19 12.12 2.73
C MET A 158 6.61 13.46 3.13
N SER A 159 6.60 13.76 4.44
CA SER A 159 6.10 15.04 4.94
C SER A 159 6.90 16.26 4.44
N ALA A 160 8.18 16.03 4.12
CA ALA A 160 9.05 17.01 3.47
C ALA A 160 8.91 17.03 1.92
N ALA A 161 7.88 16.39 1.37
CA ALA A 161 7.57 16.31 -0.07
C ALA A 161 8.71 15.75 -0.95
N ARG A 162 9.61 14.91 -0.41
CA ARG A 162 10.76 14.38 -1.18
C ARG A 162 10.38 13.38 -2.28
N TYR A 163 9.21 12.78 -2.17
CA TYR A 163 8.65 11.80 -3.10
C TYR A 163 7.58 12.41 -4.02
N GLU A 164 7.59 13.74 -4.16
CA GLU A 164 6.78 14.49 -5.12
C GLU A 164 7.57 14.86 -6.37
N GLY A 165 6.88 15.07 -7.49
CA GLY A 165 7.49 15.51 -8.74
C GLY A 165 7.70 14.43 -9.79
N GLY A 166 6.85 13.39 -9.81
CA GLY A 166 6.77 12.41 -10.89
C GLY A 166 7.63 11.15 -10.68
N LEU A 167 7.98 10.50 -11.80
CA LEU A 167 8.49 9.12 -11.82
C LEU A 167 9.75 8.90 -10.97
N GLU A 168 10.71 9.84 -11.01
CA GLU A 168 11.96 9.70 -10.27
C GLU A 168 11.75 9.85 -8.75
N ALA A 169 10.77 10.65 -8.34
CA ALA A 169 10.40 10.79 -6.95
C ALA A 169 9.72 9.53 -6.43
N ASP A 170 8.85 8.91 -7.25
CA ASP A 170 8.27 7.61 -6.95
C ASP A 170 9.35 6.53 -6.85
N ARG A 171 10.38 6.54 -7.70
CA ARG A 171 11.49 5.56 -7.67
C ARG A 171 12.27 5.61 -6.38
N ARG A 172 12.46 6.81 -5.83
CA ARG A 172 13.07 6.97 -4.50
C ARG A 172 12.22 6.32 -3.41
N LEU A 173 10.90 6.52 -3.45
CA LEU A 173 10.00 5.89 -2.48
C LEU A 173 10.03 4.36 -2.59
N VAL A 174 10.00 3.82 -3.80
CA VAL A 174 10.10 2.36 -4.05
C VAL A 174 11.42 1.81 -3.50
N ARG A 175 12.54 2.51 -3.74
CA ARG A 175 13.84 2.10 -3.19
C ARG A 175 13.82 2.09 -1.66
N ASP A 176 13.32 3.16 -1.03
CA ASP A 176 13.26 3.26 0.43
C ASP A 176 12.37 2.19 1.06
N MET A 177 11.26 1.81 0.39
CA MET A 177 10.42 0.67 0.79
C MET A 177 11.15 -0.66 0.65
N ALA A 178 11.82 -0.89 -0.48
CA ALA A 178 12.52 -2.14 -0.77
C ALA A 178 13.66 -2.39 0.22
N GLU A 179 14.43 -1.35 0.54
CA GLU A 179 15.51 -1.41 1.53
C GLU A 179 15.01 -1.80 2.93
N ARG A 180 13.74 -1.53 3.25
CA ARG A 180 13.12 -1.73 4.57
C ARG A 180 12.20 -2.94 4.66
N LEU A 181 12.02 -3.71 3.60
CA LEU A 181 11.19 -4.92 3.63
C LEU A 181 11.66 -5.92 4.70
N HIS A 182 12.96 -5.95 5.01
CA HIS A 182 13.52 -6.79 6.06
C HIS A 182 13.06 -6.42 7.49
N LEU A 183 12.47 -5.23 7.69
CA LEU A 183 11.93 -4.78 8.98
C LEU A 183 10.54 -5.33 9.26
N LEU A 184 9.86 -5.85 8.24
CA LEU A 184 8.60 -6.55 8.43
C LEU A 184 8.98 -7.91 9.04
N GLU A 185 8.80 -8.05 10.35
CA GLU A 185 9.02 -9.31 11.09
C GLU A 185 8.50 -10.49 10.29
N ASP A 186 9.22 -11.63 10.30
CA ASP A 186 8.90 -12.88 9.60
C ASP A 186 7.40 -13.02 9.36
N ILE A 187 6.93 -12.45 8.24
CA ILE A 187 5.57 -12.61 7.78
C ILE A 187 5.56 -14.07 7.36
N SER A 188 5.30 -14.96 8.32
CA SER A 188 5.14 -16.38 8.05
C SER A 188 3.99 -16.43 7.06
N LEU A 189 4.35 -16.70 5.79
CA LEU A 189 3.56 -16.49 4.59
C LEU A 189 2.39 -17.48 4.47
N GLU A 190 1.56 -17.57 5.51
CA GLU A 190 0.18 -18.03 5.37
C GLU A 190 -0.66 -16.85 4.90
N LEU A 191 -0.31 -16.31 3.73
CA LEU A 191 -1.28 -15.62 2.91
C LEU A 191 -2.24 -16.71 2.42
N ASP A 192 -3.20 -17.04 3.27
CA ASP A 192 -4.35 -17.88 2.92
C ASP A 192 -4.93 -17.38 1.60
N GLU A 193 -5.32 -18.30 0.73
CA GLU A 193 -5.88 -18.10 -0.63
C GLU A 193 -7.07 -17.10 -0.68
N CYS A 194 -7.54 -16.60 0.46
CA CYS A 194 -8.69 -15.72 0.63
C CYS A 194 -8.61 -14.33 -0.03
N VAL A 195 -7.45 -13.83 -0.46
CA VAL A 195 -7.40 -12.46 -1.04
C VAL A 195 -7.89 -12.43 -2.50
N ILE A 196 -7.76 -13.53 -3.26
CA ILE A 196 -8.02 -13.55 -4.71
C ILE A 196 -9.07 -14.62 -5.12
N GLY A 197 -9.94 -15.03 -4.19
CA GLY A 197 -10.96 -16.06 -4.44
C GLY A 197 -12.32 -15.56 -4.97
N ASP A 198 -12.56 -14.26 -5.06
CA ASP A 198 -13.90 -13.75 -5.37
C ASP A 198 -14.12 -13.65 -6.90
N GLU A 199 -14.59 -14.76 -7.49
CA GLU A 199 -14.98 -14.93 -8.91
C GLU A 199 -15.95 -13.83 -9.41
N SER A 200 -16.59 -13.09 -8.51
CA SER A 200 -17.52 -12.00 -8.81
C SER A 200 -16.86 -10.79 -9.50
N PHE A 201 -15.56 -10.55 -9.28
CA PHE A 201 -14.87 -9.39 -9.87
C PHE A 201 -14.46 -9.59 -11.35
N LYS A 202 -14.32 -10.86 -11.79
CA LYS A 202 -13.93 -11.21 -13.16
C LYS A 202 -14.99 -10.80 -14.19
N ARG A 203 -16.25 -10.64 -13.78
CA ARG A 203 -17.34 -10.24 -14.67
C ARG A 203 -17.28 -8.77 -15.11
N SER A 204 -16.61 -7.87 -14.36
CA SER A 204 -16.59 -6.44 -14.73
C SER A 204 -15.42 -6.05 -15.64
N ALA A 205 -14.33 -6.83 -15.68
CA ALA A 205 -13.19 -6.54 -16.55
C ALA A 205 -13.43 -6.91 -18.03
N ALA A 206 -14.35 -7.85 -18.28
CA ALA A 206 -14.62 -8.37 -19.63
C ALA A 206 -15.55 -7.48 -20.50
N ALA A 207 -16.08 -6.39 -19.95
CA ALA A 207 -17.07 -5.53 -20.63
C ALA A 207 -16.55 -4.11 -20.96
N VAL A 208 -15.28 -3.81 -20.70
CA VAL A 208 -14.66 -2.56 -21.13
C VAL A 208 -14.13 -2.78 -22.54
N ASP A 209 -14.65 -2.02 -23.50
CA ASP A 209 -14.24 -2.06 -24.89
C ASP A 209 -12.71 -1.94 -25.01
N LYS A 210 -12.17 -2.74 -25.93
CA LYS A 210 -10.74 -2.99 -26.16
C LYS A 210 -10.01 -1.77 -26.75
N GLU A 211 -9.92 -0.68 -26.02
CA GLU A 211 -8.76 0.19 -26.19
C GLU A 211 -7.59 -0.56 -25.55
N GLU A 212 -6.59 -0.93 -26.37
CA GLU A 212 -5.35 -1.55 -25.89
C GLU A 212 -4.86 -0.73 -24.69
N PRO A 213 -4.77 -1.32 -23.48
CA PRO A 213 -4.23 -0.60 -22.35
C PRO A 213 -2.80 -0.26 -22.74
N GLU A 214 -2.52 1.03 -22.98
CA GLU A 214 -1.17 1.55 -23.08
C GLU A 214 -0.37 0.89 -21.97
N LEU A 215 0.60 0.05 -22.35
CA LEU A 215 1.34 -0.83 -21.46
C LEU A 215 1.56 -0.11 -20.14
N ALA A 216 0.83 -0.53 -19.09
CA ALA A 216 1.12 -0.04 -17.76
C ALA A 216 2.61 -0.25 -17.57
N SER A 217 3.36 0.84 -17.42
CA SER A 217 4.82 0.78 -17.33
C SER A 217 5.17 -0.30 -16.31
N ASP A 218 6.08 -1.21 -16.65
CA ASP A 218 6.51 -2.32 -15.77
C ASP A 218 6.77 -1.82 -14.32
N TYR A 219 7.22 -0.57 -14.22
CA TYR A 219 7.41 0.18 -13.00
C TYR A 219 6.15 0.43 -12.13
N ASP A 220 4.98 0.74 -12.72
CA ASP A 220 3.74 0.94 -11.94
C ASP A 220 3.30 -0.36 -11.24
N THR A 221 3.52 -1.49 -11.92
CA THR A 221 3.25 -2.82 -11.34
C THR A 221 4.19 -3.08 -10.18
N GLU A 222 5.50 -2.88 -10.37
CA GLU A 222 6.52 -3.08 -9.33
C GLU A 222 6.26 -2.24 -8.07
N ARG A 223 5.99 -0.93 -8.23
CA ARG A 223 5.76 -0.04 -7.07
C ARG A 223 4.52 -0.43 -6.28
N ARG A 224 3.46 -0.91 -6.95
CA ARG A 224 2.21 -1.32 -6.31
C ARG A 224 2.36 -2.67 -5.62
N GLU A 225 3.05 -3.62 -6.25
CA GLU A 225 3.40 -4.91 -5.64
C GLU A 225 4.19 -4.70 -4.35
N LEU A 226 5.15 -3.78 -4.36
CA LEU A 226 5.93 -3.43 -3.17
C LEU A 226 5.08 -2.75 -2.09
N ALA A 227 4.21 -1.82 -2.48
CA ALA A 227 3.28 -1.18 -1.54
C ALA A 227 2.35 -2.21 -0.86
N ILE A 228 1.84 -3.20 -1.62
CA ILE A 228 1.00 -4.28 -1.08
C ILE A 228 1.78 -5.09 -0.03
N GLN A 229 3.05 -5.42 -0.29
CA GLN A 229 3.89 -6.12 0.69
C GLN A 229 4.02 -5.34 2.00
N VAL A 230 4.30 -4.04 1.92
CA VAL A 230 4.42 -3.17 3.10
C VAL A 230 3.09 -3.08 3.85
N LEU A 231 1.98 -2.90 3.13
CA LEU A 231 0.65 -2.83 3.73
C LEU A 231 0.29 -4.13 4.48
N VAL A 232 0.47 -5.29 3.83
CA VAL A 232 0.20 -6.59 4.45
C VAL A 232 1.12 -6.83 5.64
N GLY A 233 2.42 -6.56 5.50
CA GLY A 233 3.40 -6.79 6.56
C GLY A 233 3.24 -5.92 7.80
N LEU A 234 2.57 -4.78 7.68
CA LEU A 234 2.25 -3.91 8.81
C LEU A 234 0.83 -4.13 9.37
N ASP A 235 0.21 -5.27 9.04
CA ASP A 235 -1.13 -5.67 9.50
C ASP A 235 -2.24 -4.69 9.07
N PHE A 236 -2.18 -4.20 7.83
CA PHE A 236 -3.26 -3.38 7.26
C PHE A 236 -4.62 -4.10 7.27
N MET A 237 -4.62 -5.42 7.03
CA MET A 237 -5.85 -6.19 6.90
C MET A 237 -6.61 -6.30 8.22
N SER A 238 -5.98 -6.69 9.31
CA SER A 238 -6.66 -6.84 10.61
C SER A 238 -6.71 -5.51 11.34
N GLY A 239 -5.60 -4.77 11.34
CA GLY A 239 -5.41 -3.57 12.13
C GLY A 239 -5.99 -2.29 11.54
N GLY A 240 -6.27 -2.21 10.23
CA GLY A 240 -6.71 -0.98 9.57
C GLY A 240 -5.65 0.15 9.60
N LEU A 241 -6.10 1.38 9.31
CA LEU A 241 -5.30 2.62 9.25
C LEU A 241 -5.38 3.45 10.54
#